data_AF-A0A829PJC6-F1
#
_entry.id   AF-A0A829PJC6-F1
#
_cell.length_a   1.000
_cell.length_b   1.000
_cell.length_c   1.000
_cell.angle_alpha   90.00
_cell.angle_beta   90.00
_cell.angle_gamma   90.00
#
_symmetry.space_group_name_H-M   'P 1'
#
loop_
_entity.id
_entity.type
_entity.pdbx_description
1 polymer ?
#
loop_
_entity_poly.entity_id
_entity_poly.type
_entity_poly.pdbx_seq_one_letter_code
_entity_poly.pdbx_strand_id
1 'polypeptide(L)' 'MVLLDPDGHYTGLLRWLDELQDKGYVAAPARDRLLVHTDIAAALDACKPTD' A
#
# COMPACT_ATOMS: atom_id res chain seq x y z
N MET A 1 2.15 7.17 0.67
CA MET A 1 3.38 6.43 0.30
C MET A 1 3.01 5.43 -0.78
N VAL A 2 3.85 5.25 -1.79
CA VAL A 2 3.57 4.36 -2.93
C VAL A 2 4.41 3.09 -2.83
N LEU A 3 3.78 1.93 -3.02
CA LEU A 3 4.40 0.61 -3.17
C LEU A 3 4.07 0.08 -4.57
N LEU A 4 5.08 -0.01 -5.44
CA LEU A 4 4.95 -0.67 -6.74
C LEU A 4 5.25 -2.16 -6.57
N ASP A 5 4.28 -3.01 -6.85
CA ASP A 5 4.36 -4.46 -6.69
C ASP A 5 3.80 -5.21 -7.93
N PRO A 6 4.48 -5.18 -9.09
CA PRO A 6 3.94 -5.71 -10.34
C PRO A 6 3.72 -7.23 -10.32
N ASP A 7 4.58 -7.94 -9.60
CA ASP A 7 4.60 -9.41 -9.53
C ASP A 7 3.99 -9.96 -8.22
N GLY A 8 3.46 -9.09 -7.35
CA GLY A 8 2.88 -9.50 -6.08
C GLY A 8 3.90 -9.98 -5.04
N HIS A 9 5.15 -9.52 -5.11
CA HIS A 9 6.21 -9.80 -4.16
C HIS A 9 5.81 -9.49 -2.71
N TYR A 10 5.00 -8.45 -2.48
CA TYR A 10 4.57 -8.02 -1.16
C TYR A 10 3.22 -8.60 -0.74
N THR A 11 2.59 -9.47 -1.53
CA THR A 11 1.27 -10.06 -1.21
C THR A 11 1.20 -10.65 0.20
N GLY A 12 2.22 -11.42 0.61
CA GLY A 12 2.27 -12.01 1.95
C GLY A 12 2.39 -10.97 3.06
N LEU A 13 3.19 -9.92 2.84
CA LEU A 13 3.36 -8.82 3.79
C LEU A 13 2.06 -8.03 3.95
N LEU A 14 1.39 -7.69 2.84
CA LEU A 14 0.16 -6.92 2.86
C LEU A 14 -0.96 -7.68 3.59
N ARG A 15 -1.09 -8.98 3.32
CA ARG A 15 -2.02 -9.84 4.06
C ARG A 15 -1.72 -9.83 5.56
N TRP A 16 -0.46 -9.97 5.94
CA TRP A 16 -0.08 -9.96 7.36
C TRP A 16 -0.36 -8.59 8.02
N LEU A 17 -0.18 -7.49 7.30
CA LEU A 17 -0.55 -6.16 7.78
C LEU A 17 -2.06 -6.01 7.98
N ASP A 18 -2.87 -6.60 7.10
CA ASP A 18 -4.33 -6.62 7.26
C ASP A 18 -4.73 -7.41 8.53
N GLU A 19 -4.10 -8.57 8.79
CA GLU A 19 -4.31 -9.34 10.03
C GLU A 19 -3.89 -8.57 11.29
N LEU A 20 -2.88 -7.69 11.20
CA LEU A 20 -2.47 -6.81 12.30
C LEU A 20 -3.44 -5.65 12.52
N GLN A 21 -4.05 -5.13 11.44
CA GLN A 21 -5.09 -4.12 11.54
C GLN A 21 -6.34 -4.67 12.24
N ASP A 22 -6.78 -5.88 11.87
CA ASP A 22 -7.93 -6.54 12.49
C ASP A 22 -7.74 -6.76 13.99
N LYS A 23 -6.48 -6.95 14.43
CA LYS A 23 -6.09 -7.11 15.83
C LYS A 23 -5.82 -5.78 16.55
N GLY A 24 -5.93 -4.64 15.86
CA GLY A 24 -5.74 -3.30 16.43
C GLY A 24 -4.29 -2.86 16.59
N TYR A 25 -3.31 -3.59 16.04
CA TYR A 25 -1.89 -3.21 16.07
C TYR A 25 -1.55 -2.15 15.01
N VAL A 26 -2.25 -2.18 13.87
CA VAL A 26 -2.12 -1.18 12.80
C VAL A 26 -3.38 -0.34 12.78
N ALA A 27 -3.25 0.98 12.93
CA ALA A 27 -4.38 1.88 12.82
C ALA A 27 -4.85 1.95 11.36
N ALA A 28 -6.17 1.92 11.10
CA ALA A 28 -6.73 2.03 9.75
C ALA A 28 -6.18 3.24 8.95
N PRO A 29 -6.02 4.45 9.54
CA PRO A 29 -5.42 5.58 8.84
C PRO A 29 -3.97 5.37 8.39
N ALA A 30 -3.22 4.46 9.03
CA ALA A 30 -1.86 4.12 8.61
C ALA A 30 -1.89 3.19 7.39
N ARG A 31 -2.84 2.26 7.33
CA ARG A 31 -3.05 1.37 6.19
C ARG A 31 -3.56 2.11 4.95
N ASP A 32 -4.49 3.04 5.14
CA ASP A 32 -5.10 3.82 4.05
C ASP A 32 -4.07 4.71 3.30
N ARG A 33 -2.97 5.07 3.97
CA ARG A 33 -1.90 5.90 3.40
C ARG A 33 -0.93 5.12 2.50
N LEU A 34 -1.00 3.78 2.50
CA LEU A 34 -0.17 2.91 1.68
C LEU A 34 -0.87 2.59 0.35
N LEU A 35 -0.46 3.29 -0.71
CA LEU A 35 -0.98 3.11 -2.06
C LEU A 35 -0.21 1.99 -2.75
N VAL A 36 -0.87 0.87 -3.02
CA VAL A 36 -0.26 -0.28 -3.71
C VAL A 36 -0.67 -0.26 -5.17
N HIS A 37 0.30 -0.29 -6.08
CA HIS A 37 0.08 -0.30 -7.52
C HIS A 37 0.84 -1.45 -8.16
N THR A 38 0.25 -2.07 -9.19
CA THR A 38 0.92 -3.11 -10.01
C THR A 38 1.46 -2.55 -11.33
N ASP A 39 1.12 -1.29 -11.65
CA ASP A 39 1.49 -0.60 -12.87
C ASP A 39 2.36 0.62 -12.58
N ILE A 40 3.37 0.82 -13.42
CA ILE A 40 4.35 1.90 -13.27
C ILE A 40 3.71 3.27 -13.49
N ALA A 41 2.84 3.42 -14.50
CA ALA A 41 2.21 4.71 -14.79
C ALA A 41 1.30 5.14 -13.64
N ALA A 42 0.47 4.23 -13.12
CA ALA A 42 -0.37 4.48 -11.96
C ALA A 42 0.46 4.84 -10.70
N ALA A 43 1.59 4.16 -10.48
CA ALA A 43 2.48 4.47 -9.36
C ALA A 43 3.10 5.87 -9.47
N LEU A 44 3.50 6.29 -10.67
CA LEU A 44 4.04 7.63 -10.92
C LEU A 44 2.97 8.71 -10.77
N ASP A 45 1.75 8.45 -11.24
CA ASP A 45 0.62 9.36 -11.09
C ASP A 45 0.31 9.63 -9.61
N ALA A 46 0.39 8.59 -8.76
CA ALA A 46 0.20 8.71 -7.32
C ALA A 46 1.32 9.47 -6.58
N CYS A 47 2.48 9.68 -7.21
CA CYS A 47 3.61 10.43 -6.67
C CYS A 47 3.61 11.91 -7.03
N LYS A 48 2.65 12.38 -7.84
CA LYS A 48 2.60 13.78 -8.26
C LYS A 48 2.37 14.71 -7.05
N PRO A 49 2.91 15.94 -7.08
CA PRO A 49 2.59 16.94 -6.08
C PRO A 49 1.09 17.17 -6.04
N THR A 50 0.53 17.27 -4.84
CA THR A 50 -0.81 17.84 -4.64
C THR A 50 -0.65 19.36 -4.68
N ASP A 51 -1.34 20.03 -5.60
CA ASP A 51 -1.45 21.51 -5.62
C ASP A 51 -2.01 22.06 -4.30
#